data_AF-A0A258QEL1-F1
#
_entry.id   AF-A0A258QEL1-F1
#
_cell.length_a   1.000
_cell.length_b   1.000
_cell.length_c   1.000
_cell.angle_alpha   90.00
_cell.angle_beta   90.00
_cell.angle_gamma   90.00
#
_symmetry.space_group_name_H-M   'P 1'
#
loop_
_entity.id
_entity.type
_entity.pdbx_description
1 polymer ?
#
loop_
_entity_poly.entity_id
_entity_poly.type
_entity_poly.pdbx_seq_one_letter_code
_entity_poly.pdbx_strand_id
1 'polypeptide(L)'
;MVFVNWPQWHPQWAIVLVTSTLVTLFLPKLLALFELIVFDRKRLQGFGSVPRLLQGFLLENLFSILLAPIRMLAHSAYVVQAIFNVTVRWAGQNRSSEIAWLQALMRHAPGMILAVLWSGIALSLNANFFYWTIPISLSLLLAAPITVWLSRFSLGDRWRAQGIWCTPPERALADQVLIDFANIPDAQLKPEKAPDWLSWTLLNPIEARIAAALATNRQGAAKRASTALGDLLLAQGIQAVPKRQAARVLDDAEAILRLHQHAWMAPPDDPWGRQVDQLTRAICSK
;
A
#
# COMPACT_ATOMS: atom_id res chain seq x y z
N MET A 1 -15.69 -53.26 21.45
CA MET A 1 -15.39 -51.81 21.53
C MET A 1 -13.95 -51.61 21.09
N VAL A 2 -13.72 -51.12 19.87
CA VAL A 2 -12.37 -50.72 19.43
C VAL A 2 -12.08 -49.39 20.09
N PHE A 3 -11.27 -49.40 21.15
CA PHE A 3 -10.77 -48.17 21.74
C PHE A 3 -9.82 -47.53 20.73
N VAL A 4 -10.17 -46.32 20.29
CA VAL A 4 -9.30 -45.52 19.42
C VAL A 4 -8.07 -45.14 20.25
N ASN A 5 -6.91 -45.74 19.96
CA ASN A 5 -5.64 -45.39 20.58
C ASN A 5 -5.17 -44.01 20.08
N TRP A 6 -5.67 -42.94 20.70
CA TRP A 6 -5.11 -41.59 20.61
C TRP A 6 -3.99 -41.38 21.65
N PRO A 7 -2.88 -40.71 21.34
CA PRO A 7 -2.19 -40.56 20.05
C PRO A 7 -0.84 -41.32 20.03
N GLN A 8 -0.49 -41.91 18.88
CA GLN A 8 0.87 -42.41 18.63
C GLN A 8 1.78 -41.24 18.25
N TRP A 9 2.77 -40.95 19.10
CA TRP A 9 3.77 -39.92 18.82
C TRP A 9 4.82 -40.44 17.85
N HIS A 10 4.91 -39.78 16.70
CA HIS A 10 5.70 -40.18 15.54
C HIS A 10 6.76 -39.09 15.25
N PRO A 11 7.83 -39.00 16.06
CA PRO A 11 8.80 -37.91 16.00
C PRO A 11 9.48 -37.77 14.64
N GLN A 12 9.75 -38.88 13.97
CA GLN A 12 10.37 -38.89 12.65
C GLN A 12 9.52 -38.17 11.60
N TRP A 13 8.20 -38.36 11.64
CA TRP A 13 7.29 -37.71 10.69
C TRP A 13 7.17 -36.20 10.98
N ALA A 14 7.17 -35.81 12.26
CA ALA A 14 7.19 -34.41 12.66
C ALA A 14 8.48 -33.71 12.18
N ILE A 15 9.63 -34.36 12.31
CA ILE A 15 10.92 -33.82 11.82
C ILE A 15 10.91 -33.69 10.30
N VAL A 16 10.42 -34.70 9.57
CA VAL A 16 10.32 -34.63 8.09
C VAL A 16 9.40 -33.49 7.66
N LEU A 17 8.27 -33.31 8.33
CA LEU A 17 7.32 -32.24 8.01
C LEU A 17 7.91 -30.86 8.28
N VAL A 18 8.58 -30.67 9.43
CA VAL A 18 9.25 -29.41 9.77
C VAL A 18 10.39 -29.13 8.80
N THR A 19 11.25 -30.11 8.51
CA THR A 19 12.38 -29.91 7.59
C THR A 19 11.91 -29.65 6.17
N SER A 20 10.90 -30.39 5.67
CA SER A 20 10.31 -30.12 4.36
C SER A 20 9.73 -28.70 4.28
N THR A 21 9.01 -28.26 5.31
CA THR A 21 8.45 -26.90 5.37
C THR A 21 9.55 -25.83 5.37
N LEU A 22 10.60 -26.02 6.18
CA LEU A 22 11.74 -25.11 6.21
C LEU A 22 12.44 -25.03 4.86
N VAL A 23 12.67 -26.17 4.20
CA VAL A 23 13.25 -26.20 2.85
C VAL A 23 12.34 -25.43 1.88
N THR A 24 11.05 -25.71 1.83
CA THR A 24 10.12 -25.00 0.92
C THR A 24 10.12 -23.49 1.15
N LEU A 25 10.19 -23.02 2.39
CA LEU A 25 10.16 -21.59 2.73
C LEU A 25 11.50 -20.88 2.46
N PHE A 26 12.62 -21.51 2.81
CA PHE A 26 13.93 -20.86 2.79
C PHE A 26 14.77 -21.18 1.56
N LEU A 27 14.58 -22.31 0.90
CA LEU A 27 15.33 -22.70 -0.29
C LEU A 27 15.32 -21.64 -1.39
N PRO A 28 14.18 -21.07 -1.83
CA PRO A 28 14.21 -20.05 -2.89
C PRO A 28 14.99 -18.80 -2.48
N LYS A 29 14.89 -18.39 -1.21
CA LYS A 29 15.63 -17.26 -0.64
C LYS A 29 17.15 -17.51 -0.62
N LEU A 30 17.56 -18.72 -0.23
CA LEU A 30 18.98 -19.11 -0.21
C LEU A 30 19.56 -19.29 -1.61
N LEU A 31 18.79 -19.84 -2.55
CA LEU A 31 19.20 -19.95 -3.95
C LEU A 31 19.39 -18.58 -4.58
N ALA A 32 18.47 -17.63 -4.36
CA ALA A 32 18.60 -16.27 -4.86
C ALA A 32 19.83 -15.55 -4.28
N LEU A 33 20.10 -15.73 -2.98
CA LEU A 33 21.30 -15.19 -2.34
C LEU A 33 22.59 -15.82 -2.91
N PHE A 34 22.60 -17.14 -3.09
CA PHE A 34 23.72 -17.85 -3.69
C PHE A 34 23.97 -17.40 -5.13
N GLU A 35 22.93 -17.31 -5.94
CA GLU A 35 23.00 -16.87 -7.33
C GLU A 35 23.61 -15.47 -7.43
N LEU A 36 23.13 -14.54 -6.60
CA LEU A 36 23.60 -13.15 -6.58
C LEU A 36 25.09 -13.05 -6.17
N ILE A 37 25.53 -13.87 -5.20
CA ILE A 37 26.92 -13.84 -4.72
C ILE A 37 27.89 -14.50 -5.71
N VAL A 38 27.48 -15.60 -6.35
CA VAL A 38 28.37 -16.43 -7.18
C VAL A 38 28.34 -16.03 -8.65
N PHE A 39 27.15 -15.83 -9.23
CA PHE A 39 27.00 -15.67 -10.68
C PHE A 39 26.88 -14.20 -11.12
N ASP A 40 26.30 -13.33 -10.29
CA ASP A 40 25.95 -11.96 -10.71
C ASP A 40 26.63 -10.86 -9.90
N ARG A 41 27.97 -10.77 -10.04
CA ARG A 41 28.79 -9.74 -9.37
C ARG A 41 28.41 -8.31 -9.75
N LYS A 42 27.90 -8.08 -10.97
CA LYS A 42 27.48 -6.74 -11.41
C LYS A 42 26.26 -6.29 -10.64
N ARG A 43 25.25 -7.16 -10.51
CA ARG A 43 24.03 -6.85 -9.77
C ARG A 43 24.28 -6.80 -8.26
N LEU A 44 25.19 -7.61 -7.74
CA LEU A 44 25.66 -7.56 -6.35
C LEU A 44 26.20 -6.17 -5.97
N GLN A 45 26.97 -5.51 -6.85
CA GLN A 45 27.47 -4.15 -6.60
C GLN A 45 26.34 -3.13 -6.40
N GLY A 46 25.20 -3.34 -7.06
CA GLY A 46 23.99 -2.52 -6.88
C GLY A 46 23.39 -2.63 -5.48
N PHE A 47 23.41 -3.82 -4.88
CA PHE A 47 23.00 -4.05 -3.49
C PHE A 47 24.09 -3.68 -2.46
N GLY A 48 25.28 -3.28 -2.93
CA GLY A 48 26.40 -2.87 -2.09
C GLY A 48 27.46 -3.95 -1.91
N SER A 49 27.63 -4.42 -0.68
CA SER A 49 28.64 -5.41 -0.32
C SER A 49 28.01 -6.65 0.29
N VAL A 50 28.65 -7.80 0.09
CA VAL A 50 28.23 -9.10 0.63
C VAL A 50 27.86 -9.06 2.12
N PRO A 51 28.65 -8.48 3.04
CA PRO A 51 28.27 -8.45 4.45
C PRO A 51 27.00 -7.62 4.72
N ARG A 52 26.77 -6.53 3.99
CA ARG A 52 25.54 -5.71 4.12
C ARG A 52 24.33 -6.44 3.57
N LEU A 53 24.50 -7.18 2.48
CA LEU A 53 23.48 -8.06 1.92
C LEU A 53 23.09 -9.15 2.92
N LEU A 54 24.07 -9.83 3.54
CA LEU A 54 23.82 -10.85 4.57
C LEU A 54 23.13 -10.26 5.80
N GLN A 55 23.57 -9.09 6.26
CA GLN A 55 22.91 -8.39 7.37
C GLN A 55 21.46 -8.04 7.02
N GLY A 56 21.22 -7.49 5.83
CA GLY A 56 19.88 -7.19 5.32
C GLY A 56 19.01 -8.44 5.24
N PHE A 57 19.56 -9.56 4.73
CA PHE A 57 18.87 -10.84 4.65
C PHE A 57 18.47 -11.36 6.05
N LEU A 58 19.37 -11.31 7.02
CA LEU A 58 19.08 -11.76 8.40
C LEU A 58 18.02 -10.87 9.06
N LEU A 59 18.14 -9.55 8.94
CA LEU A 59 17.16 -8.61 9.46
C LEU A 59 15.79 -8.80 8.78
N GLU A 60 15.76 -9.02 7.47
CA GLU A 60 14.53 -9.25 6.72
C GLU A 60 13.83 -10.52 7.21
N ASN A 61 14.57 -11.62 7.40
CA ASN A 61 14.01 -12.85 7.93
C ASN A 61 13.52 -12.68 9.37
N LEU A 62 14.27 -11.97 10.23
CA LEU A 62 13.85 -11.67 11.59
C LEU A 62 12.53 -10.89 11.61
N PHE A 63 12.44 -9.77 10.87
CA PHE A 63 11.21 -9.00 10.80
C PHE A 63 10.08 -9.76 10.10
N SER A 64 10.37 -10.61 9.12
CA SER A 64 9.35 -11.46 8.49
C SER A 64 8.73 -12.45 9.46
N ILE A 65 9.56 -13.12 10.28
CA ILE A 65 9.10 -14.04 11.32
C ILE A 65 8.25 -13.29 12.35
N LEU A 66 8.69 -12.11 12.79
CA LEU A 66 7.95 -11.31 13.77
C LEU A 66 6.64 -10.76 13.21
N LEU A 67 6.60 -10.35 11.94
CA LEU A 67 5.40 -9.81 11.30
C LEU A 67 4.37 -10.90 10.96
N ALA A 68 4.78 -12.15 10.77
CA ALA A 68 3.87 -13.22 10.35
C ALA A 68 2.71 -13.43 11.34
N PRO A 69 2.92 -13.65 12.66
CA PRO A 69 1.82 -13.75 13.64
C PRO A 69 0.94 -12.51 13.70
N ILE A 70 1.54 -11.32 13.61
CA ILE A 70 0.82 -10.04 13.63
C ILE A 70 -0.15 -9.96 12.45
N ARG A 71 0.32 -10.34 11.25
CA ARG A 71 -0.51 -10.39 10.03
C ARG A 71 -1.58 -11.46 10.12
N MET A 72 -1.27 -12.63 10.68
CA MET A 72 -2.25 -13.72 10.85
C MET A 72 -3.41 -13.30 11.78
N LEU A 73 -3.12 -12.58 12.86
CA LEU A 73 -4.16 -12.04 13.76
C LEU A 73 -5.03 -11.00 13.04
N ALA A 74 -4.40 -10.07 12.31
CA ALA A 74 -5.13 -9.07 11.53
C ALA A 74 -6.02 -9.72 10.46
N HIS A 75 -5.52 -10.74 9.76
CA HIS A 75 -6.27 -11.48 8.76
C HIS A 75 -7.47 -12.21 9.38
N SER A 76 -7.27 -12.87 10.52
CA SER A 76 -8.34 -13.54 11.25
C SER A 76 -9.43 -12.56 11.69
N ALA A 77 -9.04 -11.37 12.16
CA ALA A 77 -9.99 -10.32 12.50
C ALA A 77 -10.81 -9.84 11.29
N TYR A 78 -10.21 -9.75 10.10
CA TYR A 78 -10.95 -9.39 8.88
C TYR A 78 -11.95 -10.48 8.47
N VAL A 79 -11.60 -11.76 8.60
CA VAL A 79 -12.54 -12.86 8.34
C VAL A 79 -13.74 -12.77 9.29
N VAL A 80 -13.50 -12.55 10.58
CA VAL A 80 -14.57 -12.37 11.58
C VAL A 80 -15.44 -11.15 11.24
N GLN A 81 -14.83 -10.02 10.89
CA GLN A 81 -15.55 -8.81 10.48
C GLN A 81 -16.42 -9.04 9.24
N ALA A 82 -15.93 -9.81 8.26
CA ALA A 82 -16.69 -10.15 7.07
C ALA A 82 -17.92 -11.02 7.39
N ILE A 83 -17.79 -11.98 8.32
CA ILE A 83 -18.93 -12.80 8.80
C ILE A 83 -20.01 -11.93 9.45
N PHE A 84 -19.60 -10.91 10.21
CA PHE A 84 -20.52 -9.95 10.82
C PHE A 84 -20.98 -8.83 9.87
N ASN A 85 -20.68 -8.93 8.57
CA ASN A 85 -21.01 -7.93 7.55
C ASN A 85 -20.56 -6.50 7.90
N VAL A 86 -19.42 -6.39 8.61
CA VAL A 86 -18.82 -5.09 8.93
C VAL A 86 -18.23 -4.53 7.63
N THR A 87 -18.78 -3.40 7.17
CA THR A 87 -18.31 -2.77 5.94
C THR A 87 -16.92 -2.18 6.14
N VAL A 88 -15.89 -2.87 5.63
CA VAL A 88 -14.52 -2.34 5.60
C VAL A 88 -14.41 -1.40 4.41
N ARG A 89 -14.24 -0.10 4.67
CA ARG A 89 -13.95 0.87 3.61
C ARG A 89 -12.46 0.80 3.28
N TRP A 90 -12.13 0.65 2.00
CA TRP A 90 -10.77 0.84 1.52
C TRP A 90 -10.40 2.32 1.68
N ALA A 91 -9.75 2.66 2.79
CA ALA A 91 -9.17 3.98 2.99
C ALA A 91 -7.89 4.12 2.14
N GLY A 92 -7.57 5.33 1.70
CA GLY A 92 -6.32 5.59 1.01
C GLY A 92 -5.12 5.18 1.87
N GLN A 93 -4.09 4.61 1.24
CA GLN A 93 -2.87 4.21 1.94
C GLN A 93 -2.11 5.47 2.41
N ASN A 94 -1.94 5.64 3.72
CA ASN A 94 -1.15 6.73 4.27
C ASN A 94 0.33 6.33 4.27
N ARG A 95 1.08 6.76 3.24
CA ARG A 95 2.52 6.49 3.09
C ARG A 95 3.43 7.59 3.65
N SER A 96 2.86 8.75 4.02
CA SER A 96 3.60 9.94 4.45
C SER A 96 3.53 10.20 5.96
N SER A 97 2.81 9.37 6.73
CA SER A 97 2.70 9.53 8.19
C SER A 97 3.41 8.41 8.94
N GLU A 98 4.14 8.78 10.00
CA GLU A 98 4.66 7.84 10.99
C GLU A 98 3.57 7.46 12.02
N ILE A 99 3.67 6.26 12.59
CA ILE A 99 2.68 5.78 13.58
C ILE A 99 3.11 6.21 14.99
N ALA A 100 2.21 6.88 15.71
CA ALA A 100 2.43 7.25 17.10
C ALA A 100 2.36 6.03 18.04
N TRP A 101 3.13 6.05 19.13
CA TRP A 101 3.17 4.94 20.11
C TRP A 101 1.81 4.57 20.66
N LEU A 102 1.01 5.57 21.08
CA LEU A 102 -0.32 5.33 21.62
C LEU A 102 -1.25 4.69 20.57
N GLN A 103 -1.19 5.16 19.33
CA GLN A 103 -1.99 4.61 18.24
C GLN A 103 -1.60 3.16 17.94
N ALA A 104 -0.31 2.84 17.91
CA ALA A 104 0.18 1.47 17.73
C ALA A 104 -0.26 0.57 18.90
N LEU A 105 -0.13 1.06 20.13
CA LEU A 105 -0.52 0.30 21.33
C LEU A 105 -2.03 0.01 21.34
N MET A 106 -2.87 1.01 21.10
CA MET A 106 -4.33 0.81 21.04
C MET A 106 -4.72 -0.17 19.93
N ARG A 107 -4.05 -0.11 18.77
CA ARG A 107 -4.34 -1.01 17.65
C ARG A 107 -3.92 -2.46 17.93
N HIS A 108 -2.79 -2.66 18.61
CA HIS A 108 -2.22 -3.98 18.86
C HIS A 108 -2.55 -4.55 20.25
N ALA A 109 -3.16 -3.76 21.15
CA ALA A 109 -3.52 -4.16 22.51
C ALA A 109 -4.29 -5.48 22.60
N PRO A 110 -5.33 -5.76 21.76
CA PRO A 110 -6.03 -7.04 21.83
C PRO A 110 -5.09 -8.24 21.58
N GLY A 111 -4.16 -8.11 20.62
CA GLY A 111 -3.18 -9.14 20.32
C GLY A 111 -2.12 -9.29 21.42
N MET A 112 -1.68 -8.19 22.01
CA MET A 112 -0.73 -8.19 23.13
C MET A 112 -1.35 -8.81 24.39
N ILE A 113 -2.61 -8.49 24.70
CA ILE A 113 -3.35 -9.10 25.81
C ILE A 113 -3.50 -10.60 25.57
N LEU A 114 -3.88 -11.00 24.35
CA LEU A 114 -3.98 -12.42 23.99
C LEU A 114 -2.63 -13.13 24.17
N ALA A 115 -1.52 -12.50 23.78
CA ALA A 115 -0.18 -13.05 23.97
C ALA A 115 0.14 -13.27 25.45
N VAL A 116 -0.10 -12.28 26.31
CA VAL A 116 0.14 -12.39 27.75
C VAL A 116 -0.71 -13.48 28.39
N LEU A 117 -2.01 -13.51 28.09
CA LEU A 117 -2.92 -14.52 28.61
C LEU A 117 -2.53 -15.92 28.17
N TRP A 118 -2.23 -16.09 26.87
CA TRP A 118 -1.81 -17.37 26.32
C TRP A 118 -0.48 -17.85 26.90
N SER A 119 0.50 -16.96 27.01
CA SER A 119 1.78 -17.24 27.66
C SER A 119 1.62 -17.65 29.13
N GLY A 120 0.72 -17.00 29.87
CA GLY A 120 0.40 -17.35 31.25
C GLY A 120 -0.21 -18.75 31.38
N ILE A 121 -1.16 -19.10 30.49
CA ILE A 121 -1.73 -20.45 30.42
C ILE A 121 -0.67 -21.47 30.03
N ALA A 122 0.19 -21.16 29.06
CA ALA A 122 1.23 -22.07 28.63
C ALA A 122 2.23 -22.37 29.77
N LEU A 123 2.61 -21.36 30.55
CA LEU A 123 3.47 -21.50 31.72
C LEU A 123 2.82 -22.32 32.83
N SER A 124 1.51 -22.17 33.07
CA SER A 124 0.81 -22.95 34.11
C SER A 124 0.66 -24.42 33.75
N LEU A 125 0.61 -24.74 32.46
CA LEU A 125 0.52 -26.12 31.97
C LEU A 125 1.88 -26.81 31.97
N ASN A 126 2.88 -26.25 31.26
CA ASN A 126 4.21 -26.84 31.14
C ASN A 126 5.23 -25.83 30.61
N ALA A 127 6.39 -25.70 31.28
CA ALA A 127 7.45 -24.78 30.85
C ALA A 127 7.96 -25.07 29.42
N ASN A 128 8.08 -26.34 29.02
CA ASN A 128 8.44 -26.71 27.65
C ASN A 128 7.43 -26.14 26.66
N PHE A 129 6.13 -26.33 26.91
CA PHE A 129 5.08 -25.80 26.04
C PHE A 129 5.14 -24.27 25.91
N PHE A 130 5.45 -23.55 27.00
CA PHE A 130 5.72 -22.11 26.92
C PHE A 130 6.86 -21.78 25.95
N TYR A 131 8.02 -22.43 26.07
CA TYR A 131 9.17 -22.19 25.17
C TYR A 131 8.81 -22.41 23.69
N TRP A 132 8.00 -23.42 23.39
CA TRP A 132 7.52 -23.68 22.03
C TRP A 132 6.60 -22.57 21.48
N THR A 133 5.90 -21.83 22.34
CA THR A 133 4.99 -20.74 21.95
C THR A 133 5.65 -19.36 21.94
N ILE A 134 6.90 -19.23 22.39
CA ILE A 134 7.65 -17.96 22.42
C ILE A 134 7.67 -17.27 21.05
N PRO A 135 7.98 -17.93 19.92
CA PRO A 135 8.08 -17.24 18.64
C PRO A 135 6.79 -16.50 18.25
N ILE A 136 5.62 -17.06 18.62
CA ILE A 136 4.31 -16.47 18.32
C ILE A 136 3.96 -15.40 19.35
N SER A 137 4.07 -15.73 20.64
CA SER A 137 3.70 -14.82 21.74
C SER A 137 4.61 -13.60 21.80
N LEU A 138 5.92 -13.76 21.62
CA LEU A 138 6.88 -12.66 21.59
C LEU A 138 6.60 -11.70 20.41
N SER A 139 6.26 -12.25 19.25
CA SER A 139 5.90 -11.45 18.07
C SER A 139 4.68 -10.57 18.34
N LEU A 140 3.65 -11.12 18.99
CA LEU A 140 2.44 -10.40 19.35
C LEU A 140 2.68 -9.39 20.49
N LEU A 141 3.50 -9.74 21.47
CA LEU A 141 3.90 -8.84 22.56
C LEU A 141 4.67 -7.62 22.02
N LEU A 142 5.56 -7.84 21.04
CA LEU A 142 6.35 -6.80 20.40
C LEU A 142 5.61 -6.13 19.22
N ALA A 143 4.32 -6.41 19.00
CA ALA A 143 3.61 -5.90 17.83
C ALA A 143 3.59 -4.36 17.77
N ALA A 144 3.34 -3.70 18.91
CA ALA A 144 3.36 -2.23 18.98
C ALA A 144 4.75 -1.63 18.66
N PRO A 145 5.85 -2.02 19.34
CA PRO A 145 7.17 -1.46 19.03
C PRO A 145 7.64 -1.78 17.61
N ILE A 146 7.37 -2.99 17.09
CA ILE A 146 7.72 -3.36 15.71
C ILE A 146 7.02 -2.44 14.71
N THR A 147 5.71 -2.25 14.86
CA THR A 147 4.94 -1.37 13.97
C THR A 147 5.44 0.07 14.02
N VAL A 148 5.78 0.59 15.21
CA VAL A 148 6.32 1.95 15.34
C VAL A 148 7.68 2.03 14.66
N TRP A 149 8.61 1.12 14.94
CA TRP A 149 9.96 1.13 14.35
C TRP A 149 9.92 1.04 12.83
N LEU A 150 9.09 0.15 12.27
CA LEU A 150 8.95 0.02 10.82
C LEU A 150 8.28 1.24 10.16
N SER A 151 7.56 2.06 10.94
CA SER A 151 6.91 3.28 10.41
C SER A 151 7.80 4.53 10.44
N ARG A 152 8.97 4.51 11.09
CA ARG A 152 9.83 5.69 11.22
C ARG A 152 10.69 5.91 9.98
N PHE A 153 10.56 7.09 9.36
CA PHE A 153 11.38 7.49 8.23
C PHE A 153 12.85 7.59 8.63
N SER A 154 13.14 8.13 9.82
CA SER A 154 14.52 8.25 10.31
C SER A 154 15.26 6.92 10.41
N LEU A 155 14.56 5.83 10.73
CA LEU A 155 15.17 4.49 10.77
C LEU A 155 15.41 3.96 9.36
N GLY A 156 14.45 4.16 8.45
CA GLY A 156 14.59 3.85 7.03
C GLY A 156 15.79 4.58 6.40
N ASP A 157 15.90 5.90 6.62
CA ASP A 157 16.99 6.72 6.10
C ASP A 157 18.36 6.28 6.65
N ARG A 158 18.42 5.87 7.93
CA ARG A 158 19.65 5.33 8.53
C ARG A 158 20.07 4.00 7.90
N TRP A 159 19.12 3.07 7.71
CA TRP A 159 19.42 1.80 7.05
C TRP A 159 19.81 2.00 5.58
N ARG A 160 19.13 2.93 4.89
CA ARG A 160 19.48 3.34 3.53
C ARG A 160 20.89 3.93 3.47
N ALA A 161 21.25 4.83 4.38
CA ALA A 161 22.59 5.41 4.46
C ALA A 161 23.67 4.35 4.74
N GLN A 162 23.33 3.31 5.50
CA GLN A 162 24.21 2.15 5.74
C GLN A 162 24.29 1.21 4.51
N GLY A 163 23.40 1.37 3.53
CA GLY A 163 23.30 0.49 2.36
C GLY A 163 22.62 -0.83 2.67
N ILE A 164 21.77 -0.89 3.71
CA ILE A 164 20.95 -2.04 4.09
C ILE A 164 19.59 -1.88 3.41
N TRP A 165 19.10 -2.95 2.77
CA TRP A 165 17.84 -2.99 2.00
C TRP A 165 17.73 -1.95 0.87
N CYS A 166 18.85 -1.39 0.42
CA CYS A 166 18.86 -0.57 -0.79
C CYS A 166 18.75 -1.46 -2.03
N THR A 167 17.89 -1.07 -2.95
CA THR A 167 17.80 -1.72 -4.26
C THR A 167 18.82 -1.10 -5.24
N PRO A 168 19.27 -1.82 -6.29
CA PRO A 168 20.19 -1.26 -7.27
C PRO A 168 19.74 0.08 -7.87
N PRO A 169 18.43 0.28 -8.22
CA PRO A 169 17.94 1.56 -8.70
C PRO A 169 18.06 2.72 -7.70
N GLU A 170 18.02 2.44 -6.40
CA GLU A 170 18.14 3.47 -5.35
C GLU A 170 19.57 3.94 -5.11
N ARG A 171 20.57 3.11 -5.47
CA ARG A 171 21.99 3.37 -5.23
C ARG A 171 22.70 3.93 -6.45
N ALA A 172 22.35 3.43 -7.62
CA ALA A 172 22.72 4.03 -8.89
C ALA A 172 21.43 4.42 -9.57
N LEU A 173 21.21 5.72 -9.79
CA LEU A 173 20.23 6.23 -10.76
C LEU A 173 20.67 5.84 -12.18
N ALA A 174 20.76 4.53 -12.43
CA ALA A 174 21.01 3.93 -13.73
C ALA A 174 19.72 3.29 -14.27
N ASP A 175 18.66 3.22 -13.45
CA ASP A 175 17.35 2.83 -13.94
C ASP A 175 16.77 3.96 -14.78
N GLN A 176 16.63 3.70 -16.08
CA GLN A 176 16.14 4.65 -17.06
C GLN A 176 14.74 5.15 -16.67
N VAL A 177 13.91 4.32 -16.03
CA VAL A 177 12.58 4.73 -15.57
C VAL A 177 12.66 5.81 -14.50
N LEU A 178 13.60 5.71 -13.56
CA LEU A 178 13.77 6.71 -12.51
C LEU A 178 14.39 8.00 -13.04
N ILE A 179 15.31 7.90 -13.99
CA ILE A 179 15.86 9.07 -14.70
C ILE A 179 14.75 9.78 -15.47
N ASP A 180 13.98 9.04 -16.26
CA ASP A 180 12.87 9.59 -17.03
C ASP A 180 11.84 10.21 -16.10
N PHE A 181 11.48 9.54 -15.00
CA PHE A 181 10.57 10.07 -13.99
C PHE A 181 11.09 11.35 -13.32
N ALA A 182 12.38 11.41 -12.97
CA ALA A 182 12.98 12.62 -12.41
C ALA A 182 13.08 13.77 -13.42
N ASN A 183 13.11 13.45 -14.72
CA ASN A 183 13.10 14.42 -15.81
C ASN A 183 11.69 14.82 -16.25
N ILE A 184 10.64 14.12 -15.80
CA ILE A 184 9.27 14.60 -15.96
C ILE A 184 9.20 15.91 -15.16
N PRO A 185 8.89 17.05 -15.81
CA PRO A 185 8.69 18.31 -15.10
C PRO A 185 7.68 18.03 -13.99
N ASP A 186 8.00 18.41 -12.74
CA ASP A 186 7.12 18.19 -11.58
C ASP A 186 5.68 18.38 -12.03
N ALA A 187 4.90 17.29 -11.99
CA ALA A 187 3.48 17.36 -12.32
C ALA A 187 2.95 18.51 -11.48
N GLN A 188 2.35 19.52 -12.13
CA GLN A 188 1.88 20.71 -11.44
C GLN A 188 0.84 20.23 -10.42
N LEU A 189 1.30 20.00 -9.19
CA LEU A 189 0.44 19.58 -8.10
C LEU A 189 -0.65 20.61 -8.05
N LYS A 190 -1.90 20.15 -8.00
CA LYS A 190 -3.04 21.03 -7.90
C LYS A 190 -2.74 22.08 -6.81
N PRO A 191 -2.65 23.37 -7.17
CA PRO A 191 -2.35 24.41 -6.19
C PRO A 191 -3.37 24.39 -5.05
N GLU A 192 -2.98 24.76 -3.84
CA GLU A 192 -3.89 24.76 -2.69
C GLU A 192 -5.10 25.69 -2.92
N LYS A 193 -4.88 26.81 -3.62
CA LYS A 193 -5.91 27.77 -4.02
C LYS A 193 -6.73 27.34 -5.25
N ALA A 194 -6.33 26.29 -5.95
CA ALA A 194 -7.03 25.85 -7.15
C ALA A 194 -8.43 25.30 -6.79
N PRO A 195 -9.39 25.40 -7.72
CA PRO A 195 -10.74 24.88 -7.51
C PRO A 195 -10.72 23.38 -7.20
N ASP A 196 -11.84 22.82 -6.79
CA ASP A 196 -11.94 21.42 -6.38
C ASP A 196 -11.35 20.42 -7.40
N TRP A 197 -11.03 19.21 -6.94
CA TRP A 197 -10.29 18.24 -7.76
C TRP A 197 -10.97 17.98 -9.12
N LEU A 198 -12.31 17.95 -9.19
CA LEU A 198 -13.04 17.70 -10.44
C LEU A 198 -12.93 18.89 -11.40
N SER A 199 -13.14 20.13 -10.92
CA SER A 199 -12.99 21.31 -11.78
C SER A 199 -11.54 21.48 -12.22
N TRP A 200 -10.57 21.22 -11.34
CA TRP A 200 -9.16 21.21 -11.72
C TRP A 200 -8.89 20.22 -12.87
N THR A 201 -9.37 18.98 -12.74
CA THR A 201 -9.19 17.96 -13.78
C THR A 201 -9.88 18.32 -15.10
N LEU A 202 -11.09 18.89 -15.07
CA LEU A 202 -11.84 19.22 -16.29
C LEU A 202 -11.37 20.51 -16.95
N LEU A 203 -10.94 21.51 -16.17
CA LEU A 203 -10.66 22.85 -16.69
C LEU A 203 -9.18 23.07 -17.01
N ASN A 204 -8.25 22.43 -16.30
CA ASN A 204 -6.83 22.52 -16.64
C ASN A 204 -6.57 21.72 -17.94
N PRO A 205 -5.98 22.35 -18.98
CA PRO A 205 -5.80 21.70 -20.29
C PRO A 205 -4.87 20.48 -20.24
N ILE A 206 -3.87 20.48 -19.37
CA ILE A 206 -2.95 19.34 -19.22
C ILE A 206 -3.68 18.19 -18.53
N GLU A 207 -4.37 18.47 -17.43
CA GLU A 207 -5.10 17.47 -16.65
C GLU A 207 -6.27 16.88 -17.41
N ALA A 208 -7.03 17.69 -18.16
CA ALA A 208 -8.14 17.21 -18.97
C ALA A 208 -7.67 16.24 -20.04
N ARG A 209 -6.51 16.51 -20.66
CA ARG A 209 -5.90 15.62 -21.66
C ARG A 209 -5.39 14.33 -21.02
N ILE A 210 -4.76 14.40 -19.84
CA ILE A 210 -4.32 13.21 -19.11
C ILE A 210 -5.53 12.36 -18.69
N ALA A 211 -6.57 12.99 -18.15
CA ALA A 211 -7.80 12.32 -17.76
C ALA A 211 -8.49 11.66 -18.95
N ALA A 212 -8.56 12.32 -20.11
CA ALA A 212 -9.09 11.74 -21.34
C ALA A 212 -8.25 10.56 -21.86
N ALA A 213 -6.92 10.64 -21.74
CA ALA A 213 -6.03 9.53 -22.13
C ALA A 213 -6.14 8.32 -21.19
N LEU A 214 -6.44 8.55 -19.91
CA LEU A 214 -6.62 7.51 -18.90
C LEU A 214 -8.07 7.02 -18.77
N ALA A 215 -9.03 7.68 -19.42
CA ALA A 215 -10.43 7.34 -19.34
C ALA A 215 -10.66 5.90 -19.83
N THR A 216 -11.43 5.14 -19.05
CA THR A 216 -11.74 3.76 -19.43
C THR A 216 -12.67 3.72 -20.64
N ASN A 217 -12.34 2.98 -21.70
CA ASN A 217 -13.22 2.90 -22.88
C ASN A 217 -14.45 2.00 -22.63
N ARG A 218 -15.36 2.46 -21.77
CA ARG A 218 -16.56 1.71 -21.35
C ARG A 218 -17.58 1.63 -22.47
N GLN A 219 -18.37 0.56 -22.46
CA GLN A 219 -19.41 0.29 -23.46
C GLN A 219 -20.79 0.10 -22.81
N GLY A 220 -21.84 0.11 -23.63
CA GLY A 220 -23.20 -0.21 -23.21
C GLY A 220 -23.83 0.80 -22.25
N ALA A 221 -24.48 0.31 -21.20
CA ALA A 221 -25.21 1.13 -20.24
C ALA A 221 -24.30 2.09 -19.45
N ALA A 222 -23.06 1.67 -19.17
CA ALA A 222 -22.09 2.51 -18.46
C ALA A 222 -21.67 3.73 -19.28
N LYS A 223 -21.44 3.56 -20.59
CA LYS A 223 -21.16 4.68 -21.49
C LYS A 223 -22.34 5.65 -21.55
N ARG A 224 -23.55 5.13 -21.78
CA ARG A 224 -24.78 5.95 -21.79
C ARG A 224 -24.97 6.77 -20.51
N ALA A 225 -24.68 6.18 -19.35
CA ALA A 225 -24.76 6.89 -18.07
C ALA A 225 -23.70 8.00 -17.95
N SER A 226 -22.47 7.77 -18.44
CA SER A 226 -21.41 8.79 -18.46
C SER A 226 -21.76 9.94 -19.40
N THR A 227 -22.19 9.62 -20.63
CA THR A 227 -22.60 10.61 -21.63
C THR A 227 -23.79 11.45 -21.13
N ALA A 228 -24.82 10.83 -20.56
CA ALA A 228 -25.97 11.54 -20.00
C ALA A 228 -25.59 12.47 -18.83
N LEU A 229 -24.61 12.08 -18.00
CA LEU A 229 -24.05 12.95 -16.98
C LEU A 229 -23.26 14.10 -17.59
N GLY A 230 -22.48 13.85 -18.64
CA GLY A 230 -21.80 14.88 -19.41
C GLY A 230 -22.76 15.93 -19.97
N ASP A 231 -23.85 15.49 -20.60
CA ASP A 231 -24.88 16.37 -21.16
C ASP A 231 -25.58 17.21 -20.07
N LEU A 232 -25.84 16.62 -18.90
CA LEU A 232 -26.39 17.33 -17.74
C LEU A 232 -25.42 18.41 -17.24
N LEU A 233 -24.14 18.06 -17.09
CA LEU A 233 -23.12 19.02 -16.66
C LEU A 233 -22.92 20.14 -17.68
N LEU A 234 -22.98 19.85 -18.99
CA LEU A 234 -22.94 20.87 -20.04
C LEU A 234 -24.07 21.88 -19.84
N ALA A 235 -25.30 21.41 -19.62
CA ALA A 235 -26.47 22.28 -19.52
C ALA A 235 -26.57 23.07 -18.19
N GLN A 236 -26.13 22.48 -17.08
CA GLN A 236 -26.39 23.04 -15.73
C GLN A 236 -25.11 23.47 -14.98
N GLY A 237 -23.93 23.18 -15.53
CA GLY A 237 -22.64 23.47 -14.92
C GLY A 237 -22.08 22.35 -14.02
N ILE A 238 -20.79 22.44 -13.70
CA ILE A 238 -20.03 21.44 -12.90
C ILE A 238 -20.68 21.17 -11.52
N GLN A 239 -21.34 22.17 -10.95
CA GLN A 239 -21.89 22.11 -9.59
C GLN A 239 -23.30 21.47 -9.52
N ALA A 240 -23.90 21.13 -10.66
CA ALA A 240 -25.27 20.60 -10.71
C ALA A 240 -25.43 19.21 -10.08
N VAL A 241 -24.34 18.42 -10.02
CA VAL A 241 -24.36 17.02 -9.59
C VAL A 241 -23.35 16.80 -8.46
N PRO A 242 -23.66 15.94 -7.46
CA PRO A 242 -22.68 15.56 -6.44
C PRO A 242 -21.39 15.03 -7.07
N LYS A 243 -20.24 15.53 -6.59
CA LYS A 243 -18.91 15.26 -7.19
C LYS A 243 -18.61 13.78 -7.43
N ARG A 244 -19.05 12.89 -6.52
CA ARG A 244 -18.87 11.44 -6.68
C ARG A 244 -19.63 10.86 -7.88
N GLN A 245 -20.80 11.43 -8.17
CA GLN A 245 -21.60 11.02 -9.33
C GLN A 245 -21.03 11.66 -10.60
N ALA A 246 -20.67 12.95 -10.56
CA ALA A 246 -20.03 13.65 -11.67
C ALA A 246 -18.67 13.02 -12.06
N ALA A 247 -17.96 12.40 -11.11
CA ALA A 247 -16.72 11.66 -11.37
C ALA A 247 -16.85 10.57 -12.45
N ARG A 248 -18.06 10.01 -12.67
CA ARG A 248 -18.28 9.02 -13.74
C ARG A 248 -18.02 9.58 -15.13
N VAL A 249 -18.13 10.89 -15.32
CA VAL A 249 -17.80 11.55 -16.59
C VAL A 249 -16.32 11.33 -16.95
N LEU A 250 -15.45 11.18 -15.96
CA LEU A 250 -14.03 10.88 -16.17
C LEU A 250 -13.78 9.47 -16.74
N ASP A 251 -14.81 8.63 -16.80
CA ASP A 251 -14.76 7.35 -17.49
C ASP A 251 -15.05 7.48 -19.00
N ASP A 252 -15.29 8.68 -19.55
CA ASP A 252 -15.54 8.89 -20.98
C ASP A 252 -14.65 10.02 -21.53
N ALA A 253 -13.64 9.63 -22.31
CA ALA A 253 -12.68 10.56 -22.91
C ALA A 253 -13.37 11.65 -23.73
N GLU A 254 -14.43 11.29 -24.46
CA GLU A 254 -15.14 12.22 -25.32
C GLU A 254 -15.93 13.24 -24.50
N ALA A 255 -16.58 12.79 -23.41
CA ALA A 255 -17.29 13.68 -22.51
C ALA A 255 -16.35 14.68 -21.81
N ILE A 256 -15.17 14.23 -21.37
CA ILE A 256 -14.15 15.09 -20.74
C ILE A 256 -13.74 16.22 -21.70
N LEU A 257 -13.34 15.86 -22.92
CA LEU A 257 -12.86 16.84 -23.91
C LEU A 257 -13.97 17.80 -24.33
N ARG A 258 -15.21 17.31 -24.49
CA ARG A 258 -16.37 18.16 -24.80
C ARG A 258 -16.66 19.18 -23.70
N LEU A 259 -16.64 18.75 -22.44
CA LEU A 259 -16.85 19.63 -21.28
C LEU A 259 -15.72 20.66 -21.16
N HIS A 260 -14.46 20.22 -21.32
CA HIS A 260 -13.31 21.10 -21.33
C HIS A 260 -13.44 22.17 -22.42
N GLN A 261 -13.73 21.77 -23.65
CA GLN A 261 -13.87 22.67 -24.77
C GLN A 261 -15.04 23.65 -24.56
N HIS A 262 -16.19 23.16 -24.09
CA HIS A 262 -17.34 24.01 -23.77
C HIS A 262 -16.98 25.04 -22.70
N ALA A 263 -16.26 24.64 -21.65
CA ALA A 263 -15.87 25.54 -20.58
C ALA A 263 -15.03 26.71 -21.06
N TRP A 264 -14.05 26.46 -21.94
CA TRP A 264 -13.15 27.47 -22.48
C TRP A 264 -13.77 28.32 -23.60
N MET A 265 -14.86 27.87 -24.21
CA MET A 265 -15.63 28.65 -25.20
C MET A 265 -16.83 29.39 -24.59
N ALA A 266 -17.18 29.10 -23.34
CA ALA A 266 -18.32 29.70 -22.67
C ALA A 266 -18.07 31.19 -22.36
N PRO A 267 -19.08 32.06 -22.53
CA PRO A 267 -18.94 33.47 -22.20
C PRO A 267 -18.75 33.67 -20.68
N PRO A 268 -18.18 34.81 -20.23
CA PRO A 268 -17.88 35.04 -18.81
C PRO A 268 -19.10 34.98 -17.88
N ASP A 269 -20.31 35.22 -18.40
CA ASP A 269 -21.56 35.18 -17.62
C ASP A 269 -22.09 33.75 -17.41
N ASP A 270 -21.66 32.80 -18.26
CA ASP A 270 -22.01 31.40 -18.17
C ASP A 270 -21.44 30.78 -16.87
N PRO A 271 -22.19 29.89 -16.18
CA PRO A 271 -21.64 29.07 -15.10
C PRO A 271 -20.25 28.48 -15.36
N TRP A 272 -19.99 28.03 -16.59
CA TRP A 272 -18.69 27.48 -16.98
C TRP A 272 -17.62 28.55 -17.17
N GLY A 273 -17.94 29.66 -17.84
CA GLY A 273 -17.02 30.78 -18.04
C GLY A 273 -16.56 31.39 -16.70
N ARG A 274 -17.47 31.49 -15.72
CA ARG A 274 -17.14 31.92 -14.35
C ARG A 274 -16.14 30.98 -13.65
N GLN A 275 -16.25 29.67 -13.86
CA GLN A 275 -15.32 28.71 -13.27
C GLN A 275 -13.93 28.80 -13.92
N VAL A 276 -13.86 29.03 -15.24
CA VAL A 276 -12.59 29.27 -15.93
C VAL A 276 -11.93 30.55 -15.44
N ASP A 277 -12.68 31.65 -15.30
CA ASP A 277 -12.16 32.92 -14.76
C ASP A 277 -11.67 32.78 -13.30
N GLN A 278 -12.39 32.02 -12.47
CA GLN A 278 -11.92 31.69 -11.12
C GLN A 278 -10.61 30.90 -11.13
N LEU A 279 -10.48 29.92 -12.02
CA LEU A 279 -9.27 29.11 -12.15
C LEU A 279 -8.07 29.95 -12.65
N THR A 280 -8.26 30.78 -13.67
CA THR A 280 -7.19 31.63 -14.19
C THR A 280 -6.73 32.64 -13.14
N ARG A 281 -7.65 33.27 -12.39
CA ARG A 281 -7.29 34.15 -11.27
C ARG A 281 -6.54 33.41 -10.17
N ALA A 282 -6.96 32.20 -9.80
CA ALA A 282 -6.32 31.42 -8.75
C ALA A 282 -4.88 30.98 -9.12
N ILE A 283 -4.60 30.78 -10.41
CA ILE A 283 -3.26 30.42 -10.91
C ILE A 283 -2.39 31.66 -11.12
N CYS A 284 -2.97 32.76 -11.64
CA CYS A 284 -2.23 33.98 -11.98
C CYS A 284 -2.00 34.93 -10.79
N SER A 285 -2.76 34.84 -9.70
CA SER A 285 -2.50 35.60 -8.48
C SER A 285 -1.30 34.99 -7.72
N LYS A 286 -0.10 35.24 -8.23
CA LYS A 286 1.15 35.14 -7.48
C LYS A 286 1.42 36.45 -6.77
#